data_AF-A0A832H210-F1
#
_entry.id   AF-A0A832H210-F1
#
_cell.length_a   1.000
_cell.length_b   1.000
_cell.length_c   1.000
_cell.angle_alpha   90.00
_cell.angle_beta   90.00
_cell.angle_gamma   90.00
#
_symmetry.space_group_name_H-M   'P 1'
#
loop_
_entity.id
_entity.type
_entity.pdbx_description
1 polymer ?
#
loop_
_entity_poly.entity_id
_entity_poly.type
_entity_poly.pdbx_seq_one_letter_code
_entity_poly.pdbx_strand_id
1 'polypeptide(L)'
;SLEEIRECLDQPSFSFDRVIQLHATRLREQIELSQKLLNRLEAIAQAVSLMQTVSVEALIQTIEAMNMLEKYYTPEQLESLRQRQELVGEERIKQVQAEWQDLFEQTRAEMAKGTDPTTEPVKALARRSIKLIQAFTGGDPGIEQSLNQMYQREQPEAVSRGMVDTAVMEYLARARAALEQTE
;
A
#
# COMPACT_ATOMS: atom_id res chain seq x y z
N SER A 1 -0.03 34.26 13.33
CA SER A 1 -0.93 35.25 13.97
C SER A 1 -0.56 36.65 13.49
N LEU A 2 -1.48 37.61 13.51
CA LEU A 2 -1.15 39.03 13.27
C LEU A 2 -0.14 39.57 14.31
N GLU A 3 -0.10 38.98 15.51
CA GLU A 3 0.90 39.31 16.54
C GLU A 3 2.31 38.84 16.17
N GLU A 4 2.47 37.63 15.61
CA GLU A 4 3.78 37.13 15.15
C GLU A 4 4.33 37.99 14.00
N ILE A 5 3.48 38.49 13.11
CA ILE A 5 3.86 39.40 12.00
C ILE A 5 4.31 40.75 12.54
N ARG A 6 3.67 41.25 13.60
CA ARG A 6 4.01 42.52 14.23
C ARG A 6 5.35 42.46 14.97
N GLU A 7 5.58 41.43 15.77
CA GLU A 7 6.87 41.23 16.48
C GLU A 7 8.05 41.03 15.51
N CYS A 8 7.76 40.43 14.36
CA CYS A 8 8.70 40.20 13.29
C CYS A 8 9.10 41.50 12.56
N LEU A 9 8.15 42.40 12.26
CA LEU A 9 8.40 43.67 11.57
C LEU A 9 9.26 44.67 12.36
N ASP A 10 9.39 44.51 13.68
CA ASP A 10 10.19 45.36 14.55
C ASP A 10 11.70 44.98 14.56
N GLN A 11 12.11 43.90 13.87
CA GLN A 11 13.52 43.46 13.82
C GLN A 11 14.27 43.97 12.56
N PRO A 12 15.49 44.53 12.67
CA PRO A 12 16.23 45.10 11.53
C PRO A 12 16.66 44.08 10.46
N SER A 13 16.71 42.80 10.80
CA SER A 13 17.03 41.68 9.90
C SER A 13 15.79 41.05 9.25
N PHE A 14 14.63 41.68 9.40
CA PHE A 14 13.36 41.11 9.01
C PHE A 14 13.07 41.26 7.51
N SER A 15 12.88 40.12 6.84
CA SER A 15 12.40 40.09 5.47
C SER A 15 10.92 39.72 5.45
N PHE A 16 10.07 40.69 5.12
CA PHE A 16 8.63 40.48 4.92
C PHE A 16 8.35 39.39 3.87
N ASP A 17 9.16 39.33 2.81
CA ASP A 17 9.11 38.26 1.81
C ASP A 17 9.24 36.87 2.44
N ARG A 18 10.17 36.71 3.39
CA ARG A 18 10.39 35.42 4.07
C ARG A 18 9.18 34.98 4.90
N VAL A 19 8.47 35.91 5.55
CA VAL A 19 7.27 35.59 6.33
C VAL A 19 6.08 35.24 5.44
N ILE A 20 5.89 35.97 4.34
CA ILE A 20 4.87 35.61 3.35
C ILE A 20 5.15 34.22 2.76
N GLN A 21 6.42 33.90 2.45
CA GLN A 21 6.81 32.56 1.99
C GLN A 21 6.55 31.49 3.06
N LEU A 22 6.85 31.76 4.33
CA LEU A 22 6.57 30.82 5.43
C LEU A 22 5.06 30.56 5.58
N HIS A 23 4.24 31.62 5.52
CA HIS A 23 2.78 31.48 5.55
C HIS A 23 2.24 30.74 4.33
N ALA A 24 2.77 31.02 3.14
CA ALA A 24 2.41 30.29 1.93
C ALA A 24 2.75 28.80 2.04
N THR A 25 3.92 28.46 2.59
CA THR A 25 4.30 27.06 2.86
C THR A 25 3.35 26.39 3.85
N ARG A 26 3.06 27.03 5.00
CA ARG A 26 2.11 26.49 5.99
C ARG A 26 0.71 26.29 5.39
N LEU A 27 0.24 27.23 4.56
CA LEU A 27 -1.05 27.11 3.91
C LEU A 27 -1.07 25.96 2.88
N ARG A 28 0.02 25.77 2.12
CA ARG A 28 0.17 24.62 1.21
C ARG A 28 0.15 23.30 1.98
N GLU A 29 0.87 23.21 3.10
CA GLU A 29 0.84 22.02 3.98
C GLU A 29 -0.57 21.74 4.50
N GLN A 30 -1.31 22.78 4.92
CA GLN A 30 -2.69 22.65 5.38
C GLN A 30 -3.65 22.23 4.25
N ILE A 31 -3.45 22.75 3.04
CA ILE A 31 -4.21 22.32 1.85
C ILE A 31 -3.93 20.85 1.56
N GLU A 32 -2.66 20.42 1.58
CA GLU A 32 -2.29 19.04 1.34
C GLU A 32 -2.94 18.08 2.35
N LEU A 33 -2.91 18.44 3.65
CA LEU A 33 -3.60 17.68 4.70
C LEU A 33 -5.11 17.64 4.48
N SER A 34 -5.72 18.77 4.13
CA SER A 34 -7.16 18.86 3.88
C SER A 34 -7.57 18.04 2.66
N GLN A 35 -6.74 18.02 1.61
CA GLN A 35 -6.94 17.22 0.41
C GLN A 35 -6.88 15.71 0.72
N LYS A 36 -5.89 15.29 1.52
CA LYS A 36 -5.78 13.89 2.00
C LYS A 36 -7.03 13.48 2.80
N LEU A 37 -7.49 14.34 3.70
CA LEU A 37 -8.71 14.10 4.48
C LEU A 37 -9.95 14.02 3.60
N LEU A 38 -10.09 14.92 2.61
CA LEU A 38 -11.21 14.91 1.68
C LEU A 38 -11.25 13.61 0.87
N ASN A 39 -10.11 13.21 0.27
CA ASN A 39 -10.01 11.97 -0.50
C ASN A 39 -10.41 10.74 0.34
N ARG A 40 -10.00 10.71 1.62
CA ARG A 40 -10.39 9.64 2.56
C ARG A 40 -11.89 9.64 2.82
N LEU A 41 -12.48 10.81 3.08
CA LEU A 41 -13.93 10.93 3.30
C LEU A 41 -14.73 10.51 2.07
N GLU A 42 -14.29 10.87 0.87
CA GLU A 42 -14.94 10.49 -0.39
C GLU A 42 -14.87 8.98 -0.64
N ALA A 43 -13.71 8.37 -0.41
CA ALA A 43 -13.57 6.93 -0.57
C ALA A 43 -14.37 6.13 0.48
N ILE A 44 -14.47 6.64 1.71
CA ILE A 44 -15.38 6.11 2.72
C ILE A 44 -16.84 6.26 2.26
N ALA A 45 -17.24 7.42 1.76
CA ALA A 45 -18.60 7.65 1.27
C ALA A 45 -18.97 6.70 0.12
N GLN A 46 -18.03 6.43 -0.79
CA GLN A 46 -18.19 5.43 -1.86
C GLN A 46 -18.37 4.02 -1.29
N ALA A 47 -17.51 3.60 -0.35
CA ALA A 47 -17.62 2.30 0.31
C ALA A 47 -18.94 2.12 1.07
N VAL A 48 -19.42 3.17 1.73
CA VAL A 48 -20.73 3.22 2.42
C VAL A 48 -21.90 3.15 1.43
N SER A 49 -21.79 3.80 0.27
CA SER A 49 -22.85 3.76 -0.74
C SER A 49 -23.05 2.36 -1.35
N LEU A 50 -21.98 1.57 -1.42
CA LEU A 50 -21.98 0.22 -2.00
C LEU A 50 -22.41 -0.85 -0.99
N MET A 51 -22.21 -0.62 0.32
CA MET A 51 -22.59 -1.54 1.39
C MET A 51 -23.59 -0.83 2.32
N GLN A 52 -24.89 -1.12 2.18
CA GLN A 52 -26.01 -0.45 2.87
C GLN A 52 -25.92 -0.34 4.41
N THR A 53 -24.96 -0.99 5.06
CA THR A 53 -24.57 -0.75 6.46
C THR A 53 -23.06 -1.02 6.62
N VAL A 54 -22.23 0.01 6.72
CA VAL A 54 -20.81 -0.16 7.07
C VAL A 54 -20.67 -0.04 8.59
N SER A 55 -20.13 -1.08 9.24
CA SER A 55 -19.86 -1.05 10.67
C SER A 55 -18.72 -0.07 11.00
N VAL A 56 -18.63 0.40 12.24
CA VAL A 56 -17.54 1.28 12.66
C VAL A 56 -16.19 0.58 12.54
N GLU A 57 -16.14 -0.74 12.76
CA GLU A 57 -14.92 -1.53 12.55
C GLU A 57 -14.48 -1.53 11.09
N ALA A 58 -15.41 -1.71 10.14
CA ALA A 58 -15.10 -1.67 8.71
C ALA A 58 -14.61 -0.28 8.25
N LEU A 59 -15.12 0.78 8.86
CA LEU A 59 -14.68 2.16 8.63
C LEU A 59 -13.27 2.41 9.17
N ILE A 60 -12.98 1.97 10.40
CA ILE A 60 -11.63 2.04 10.99
C ILE A 60 -10.64 1.27 10.11
N GLN A 61 -10.99 0.06 9.68
CA GLN A 61 -10.16 -0.76 8.80
C GLN A 61 -9.87 -0.10 7.46
N THR A 62 -10.85 0.62 6.89
CA THR A 62 -10.67 1.35 5.64
C THR A 62 -9.72 2.54 5.84
N ILE A 63 -9.87 3.30 6.93
CA ILE A 63 -8.98 4.42 7.27
C ILE A 63 -7.56 3.93 7.54
N GLU A 64 -7.40 2.83 8.28
CA GLU A 64 -6.10 2.21 8.54
C GLU A 64 -5.44 1.71 7.25
N ALA A 65 -6.20 1.03 6.38
CA ALA A 65 -5.70 0.59 5.08
C ALA A 65 -5.27 1.77 4.19
N MET A 66 -6.03 2.87 4.18
CA MET A 66 -5.67 4.09 3.43
C MET A 66 -4.41 4.76 3.99
N ASN A 67 -4.34 4.94 5.31
CA ASN A 67 -3.14 5.48 5.97
C ASN A 67 -1.89 4.65 5.65
N MET A 68 -2.06 3.32 5.68
CA MET A 68 -0.97 2.38 5.41
C MET A 68 -0.54 2.47 3.94
N LEU A 69 -1.47 2.47 2.97
CA LEU A 69 -1.11 2.61 1.55
C LEU A 69 -0.46 3.96 1.25
N GLU A 70 -0.98 5.07 1.79
CA GLU A 70 -0.40 6.42 1.60
C GLU A 70 1.00 6.57 2.22
N LYS A 71 1.39 5.71 3.16
CA LYS A 71 2.75 5.67 3.74
C LYS A 71 3.78 5.10 2.77
N TYR A 72 3.36 4.25 1.83
CA TYR A 72 4.25 3.51 0.94
C TYR A 72 4.13 3.90 -0.53
N TYR A 73 2.94 4.32 -0.99
CA TYR A 73 2.69 4.67 -2.38
C TYR A 73 2.58 6.18 -2.59
N THR A 74 3.13 6.66 -3.70
CA THR A 74 2.92 8.06 -4.12
C THR A 74 1.51 8.27 -4.68
N PRO A 75 1.00 9.51 -4.73
CA PRO A 75 -0.30 9.80 -5.34
C PRO A 75 -0.42 9.29 -6.79
N GLU A 76 0.65 9.40 -7.58
CA GLU A 76 0.69 8.95 -8.97
C GLU A 76 0.63 7.42 -9.06
N GLN A 77 1.26 6.71 -8.13
CA GLN A 77 1.19 5.25 -8.07
C GLN A 77 -0.21 4.78 -7.66
N LEU A 78 -0.84 5.44 -6.68
CA LEU A 78 -2.21 5.14 -6.27
C LEU A 78 -3.20 5.42 -7.40
N GLU A 79 -2.98 6.48 -8.18
CA GLU A 79 -3.75 6.79 -9.38
C GLU A 79 -3.61 5.68 -10.44
N SER A 80 -2.38 5.27 -10.74
CA SER A 80 -2.09 4.17 -11.68
C SER A 80 -2.75 2.86 -11.26
N LEU A 81 -2.69 2.52 -9.96
CA LEU A 81 -3.36 1.34 -9.40
C LEU A 81 -4.88 1.43 -9.52
N ARG A 82 -5.48 2.62 -9.33
CA ARG A 82 -6.92 2.82 -9.49
C ARG A 82 -7.36 2.67 -10.94
N GLN A 83 -6.66 3.29 -11.88
CA GLN A 83 -6.93 3.15 -13.32
C GLN A 83 -6.81 1.69 -13.76
N ARG A 84 -5.80 0.97 -13.23
CA ARG A 84 -5.68 -0.46 -13.47
C ARG A 84 -6.87 -1.25 -12.94
N GLN A 85 -7.30 -0.95 -11.71
CA GLN A 85 -8.45 -1.60 -11.10
C GLN A 85 -9.70 -1.48 -11.99
N GLU A 86 -9.93 -0.28 -12.55
CA GLU A 86 -11.03 0.00 -13.48
C GLU A 86 -10.87 -0.77 -14.81
N LEU A 87 -9.67 -0.81 -15.38
CA LEU A 87 -9.39 -1.52 -16.64
C LEU A 87 -9.52 -3.05 -16.52
N VAL A 88 -9.08 -3.61 -15.40
CA VAL A 88 -9.11 -5.06 -15.14
C VAL A 88 -10.52 -5.53 -14.79
N GLY A 89 -11.28 -4.69 -14.08
CA GLY A 89 -12.65 -4.98 -13.67
C GLY A 89 -12.75 -5.90 -12.46
N GLU A 90 -13.88 -5.79 -11.74
CA GLU A 90 -14.11 -6.48 -10.46
C GLU A 90 -14.01 -8.00 -10.54
N GLU A 91 -14.51 -8.60 -11.63
CA GLU A 91 -14.53 -10.06 -11.77
C GLU A 91 -13.12 -10.64 -11.87
N ARG A 92 -12.22 -10.00 -12.61
CA ARG A 92 -10.83 -10.45 -12.69
C ARG A 92 -10.10 -10.20 -11.36
N ILE A 93 -10.43 -9.13 -10.64
CA ILE A 93 -9.88 -8.88 -9.30
C ILE A 93 -10.26 -10.00 -8.33
N LYS A 94 -11.54 -10.42 -8.32
CA LYS A 94 -12.01 -11.55 -7.49
C LYS A 94 -11.27 -12.85 -7.84
N GLN A 95 -11.08 -13.13 -9.12
CA GLN A 95 -10.31 -14.30 -9.57
C GLN A 95 -8.87 -14.25 -9.07
N VAL A 96 -8.19 -13.12 -9.22
CA VAL A 96 -6.80 -12.95 -8.75
C VAL A 96 -6.70 -13.08 -7.23
N GLN A 97 -7.69 -12.60 -6.47
CA GLN A 97 -7.75 -12.81 -5.02
C GLN A 97 -7.86 -14.29 -4.66
N ALA A 98 -8.70 -15.06 -5.38
CA ALA A 98 -8.78 -16.50 -5.20
C ALA A 98 -7.46 -17.22 -5.59
N GLU A 99 -6.79 -16.76 -6.65
CA GLU A 99 -5.46 -17.28 -7.04
C GLU A 99 -4.41 -17.04 -5.96
N TRP A 100 -4.44 -15.89 -5.27
CA TRP A 100 -3.57 -15.60 -4.12
C TRP A 100 -3.87 -16.50 -2.92
N GLN A 101 -5.16 -16.69 -2.59
CA GLN A 101 -5.57 -17.55 -1.49
C GLN A 101 -5.08 -18.99 -1.73
N ASP A 102 -5.33 -19.54 -2.90
CA ASP A 102 -4.88 -20.89 -3.30
C ASP A 102 -3.34 -21.00 -3.26
N LEU A 103 -2.61 -19.98 -3.71
CA LEU A 103 -1.15 -19.94 -3.62
C LEU A 103 -0.67 -20.05 -2.17
N PHE A 104 -1.25 -19.28 -1.25
CA PHE A 104 -0.85 -19.30 0.15
C PHE A 104 -1.23 -20.60 0.85
N GLU A 105 -2.38 -21.20 0.51
CA GLU A 105 -2.78 -22.52 1.01
C GLU A 105 -1.80 -23.62 0.56
N GLN A 106 -1.44 -23.64 -0.73
CA GLN A 106 -0.44 -24.58 -1.24
C GLN A 106 0.95 -24.36 -0.60
N THR A 107 1.34 -23.10 -0.41
CA THR A 107 2.61 -22.76 0.25
C THR A 107 2.61 -23.26 1.70
N ARG A 108 1.51 -23.08 2.43
CA ARG A 108 1.35 -23.58 3.79
C ARG A 108 1.41 -25.10 3.84
N ALA A 109 0.82 -25.79 2.85
CA ALA A 109 0.88 -27.24 2.76
C ALA A 109 2.31 -27.76 2.53
N GLU A 110 3.09 -27.15 1.63
CA GLU A 110 4.49 -27.51 1.42
C GLU A 110 5.37 -27.21 2.64
N MET A 111 5.14 -26.07 3.30
CA MET A 111 5.82 -25.73 4.55
C MET A 111 5.51 -26.75 5.66
N ALA A 112 4.25 -27.18 5.80
CA ALA A 112 3.84 -28.18 6.79
C ALA A 112 4.43 -29.59 6.53
N LYS A 113 4.73 -29.93 5.26
CA LYS A 113 5.45 -31.15 4.90
C LYS A 113 6.95 -31.08 5.22
N GLY A 114 7.47 -29.90 5.55
CA GLY A 114 8.91 -29.67 5.71
C GLY A 114 9.67 -29.67 4.38
N THR A 115 8.99 -29.42 3.25
CA THR A 115 9.63 -29.32 1.94
C THR A 115 10.66 -28.18 1.97
N ASP A 116 11.86 -28.40 1.42
CA ASP A 116 12.88 -27.36 1.35
C ASP A 116 12.43 -26.25 0.37
N PRO A 117 12.43 -24.96 0.76
CA PRO A 117 11.96 -23.86 -0.08
C PRO A 117 12.76 -23.67 -1.39
N THR A 118 13.94 -24.29 -1.51
CA THR A 118 14.79 -24.23 -2.70
C THR A 118 14.46 -25.32 -3.73
N THR A 119 13.54 -26.24 -3.41
CA THR A 119 13.13 -27.34 -4.30
C THR A 119 12.07 -26.92 -5.32
N GLU A 120 11.94 -27.70 -6.39
CA GLU A 120 11.07 -27.37 -7.51
C GLU A 120 9.58 -27.12 -7.16
N PRO A 121 8.94 -27.88 -6.25
CA PRO A 121 7.56 -27.61 -5.86
C PRO A 121 7.36 -26.19 -5.30
N VAL A 122 8.30 -25.72 -4.47
CA VAL A 122 8.21 -24.40 -3.83
C VAL A 122 8.69 -23.30 -4.78
N LYS A 123 9.71 -23.59 -5.60
CA LYS A 123 10.13 -22.70 -6.70
C LYS A 123 8.99 -22.43 -7.68
N ALA A 124 8.16 -23.43 -7.99
CA ALA A 124 6.97 -23.24 -8.84
C ALA A 124 5.96 -22.27 -8.21
N LEU A 125 5.70 -22.40 -6.90
CA LEU A 125 4.86 -21.46 -6.14
C LEU A 125 5.45 -20.05 -6.13
N ALA A 126 6.77 -19.92 -5.95
CA ALA A 126 7.46 -18.66 -6.01
C ALA A 126 7.32 -17.98 -7.38
N ARG A 127 7.53 -18.71 -8.50
CA ARG A 127 7.30 -18.18 -9.86
C ARG A 127 5.86 -17.72 -10.07
N ARG A 128 4.88 -18.46 -9.54
CA ARG A 128 3.47 -18.07 -9.58
C ARG A 128 3.23 -16.77 -8.80
N SER A 129 3.84 -16.62 -7.63
CA SER A 129 3.72 -15.39 -6.83
C SER A 129 4.27 -14.16 -7.57
N ILE A 130 5.40 -14.31 -8.27
CA ILE A 130 6.01 -13.24 -9.07
C ILE A 130 5.06 -12.82 -10.20
N LYS A 131 4.45 -13.78 -10.91
CA LYS A 131 3.48 -13.49 -11.98
C LYS A 131 2.25 -12.73 -11.45
N LEU A 132 1.74 -13.09 -10.28
CA LEU A 132 0.61 -12.38 -9.66
C LEU A 132 0.99 -10.96 -9.24
N ILE A 133 2.20 -10.75 -8.70
CA ILE A 133 2.73 -9.42 -8.39
C ILE A 133 2.85 -8.59 -9.67
N GLN A 134 3.48 -9.14 -10.72
CA GLN A 134 3.61 -8.44 -12.00
C GLN A 134 2.27 -8.10 -12.64
N ALA A 135 1.25 -8.96 -12.51
CA ALA A 135 -0.10 -8.67 -12.99
C ALA A 135 -0.74 -7.50 -12.23
N PHE A 136 -0.51 -7.42 -10.92
CA PHE A 136 -0.97 -6.34 -10.05
C PHE A 136 -0.24 -5.02 -10.31
N THR A 137 1.09 -5.03 -10.38
CA THR A 137 1.92 -3.82 -10.61
C THR A 137 1.94 -3.39 -12.08
N GLY A 138 1.65 -4.31 -12.99
CA GLY A 138 1.84 -4.14 -14.43
C GLY A 138 3.26 -4.10 -14.89
N GLY A 139 4.15 -4.68 -14.09
CA GLY A 139 5.58 -4.57 -14.32
C GLY A 139 6.13 -3.18 -14.04
N ASP A 140 5.39 -2.30 -13.36
CA ASP A 140 5.95 -1.04 -12.85
C ASP A 140 6.88 -1.36 -11.66
N PRO A 141 8.21 -1.17 -11.82
CA PRO A 141 9.18 -1.53 -10.78
C PRO A 141 9.08 -0.62 -9.55
N GLY A 142 8.57 0.61 -9.70
CA GLY A 142 8.38 1.54 -8.58
C GLY A 142 7.21 1.11 -7.69
N ILE A 143 6.10 0.68 -8.30
CA ILE A 143 4.95 0.11 -7.57
C ILE A 143 5.36 -1.20 -6.89
N GLU A 144 6.14 -2.05 -7.57
CA GLU A 144 6.66 -3.30 -7.00
C GLU A 144 7.60 -3.03 -5.81
N GLN A 145 8.50 -2.06 -5.91
CA GLN A 145 9.36 -1.66 -4.81
C GLN A 145 8.54 -1.17 -3.60
N SER A 146 7.50 -0.37 -3.85
CA SER A 146 6.62 0.16 -2.80
C SER A 146 5.85 -0.96 -2.09
N LEU A 147 5.35 -1.94 -2.86
CA LEU A 147 4.73 -3.17 -2.35
C LEU A 147 5.70 -3.96 -1.46
N ASN A 148 6.94 -4.15 -1.92
CA ASN A 148 7.97 -4.86 -1.16
C ASN A 148 8.32 -4.15 0.14
N GLN A 149 8.47 -2.82 0.13
CA GLN A 149 8.72 -2.04 1.35
C GLN A 149 7.58 -2.15 2.36
N MET A 150 6.33 -2.10 1.89
CA MET A 150 5.15 -2.27 2.73
C MET A 150 5.16 -3.61 3.47
N TYR A 151 5.35 -4.72 2.75
CA TYR A 151 5.41 -6.06 3.35
C TYR A 151 6.65 -6.33 4.22
N GLN A 152 7.73 -5.56 4.04
CA GLN A 152 8.92 -5.66 4.90
C GLN A 152 8.77 -4.90 6.21
N ARG A 153 8.01 -3.80 6.23
CA ARG A 153 7.90 -2.90 7.37
C ARG A 153 6.64 -3.12 8.21
N GLU A 154 5.60 -3.68 7.61
CA GLU A 154 4.33 -3.98 8.27
C GLU A 154 4.18 -5.50 8.44
N GLN A 155 3.35 -5.93 9.40
CA GLN A 155 3.05 -7.35 9.59
C GLN A 155 2.26 -7.90 8.40
N PRO A 156 2.69 -9.00 7.74
CA PRO A 156 2.00 -9.59 6.60
C PRO A 156 0.52 -9.89 6.86
N GLU A 157 0.17 -10.28 8.07
CA GLU A 157 -1.20 -10.54 8.51
C GLU A 157 -2.04 -9.26 8.46
N ALA A 158 -1.49 -8.12 8.87
CA ALA A 158 -2.18 -6.84 8.82
C ALA A 158 -2.35 -6.35 7.37
N VAL A 159 -1.28 -6.43 6.57
CA VAL A 159 -1.30 -5.99 5.16
C VAL A 159 -2.26 -6.82 4.31
N SER A 160 -2.27 -8.14 4.54
CA SER A 160 -3.08 -9.09 3.78
C SER A 160 -4.47 -9.35 4.38
N ARG A 161 -4.81 -8.68 5.48
CA ARG A 161 -6.05 -8.90 6.26
C ARG A 161 -6.23 -10.37 6.68
N GLY A 162 -5.14 -11.00 7.10
CA GLY A 162 -5.09 -12.37 7.60
C GLY A 162 -5.00 -13.45 6.52
N MET A 163 -4.89 -13.08 5.25
CA MET A 163 -4.76 -14.05 4.15
C MET A 163 -3.42 -14.81 4.21
N VAL A 164 -2.34 -14.14 4.64
CA VAL A 164 -1.02 -14.76 4.79
C VAL A 164 -0.39 -14.38 6.13
N ASP A 165 0.30 -15.36 6.72
CA ASP A 165 1.09 -15.20 7.93
C ASP A 165 2.58 -15.00 7.62
N THR A 166 3.31 -14.49 8.61
CA THR A 166 4.74 -14.17 8.51
C THR A 166 5.56 -15.40 8.12
N ALA A 167 5.28 -16.57 8.68
CA ALA A 167 6.03 -17.79 8.41
C ALA A 167 5.89 -18.24 6.95
N VAL A 168 4.67 -18.23 6.41
CA VAL A 168 4.39 -18.55 5.00
C VAL A 168 5.06 -17.54 4.07
N MET A 169 5.03 -16.24 4.41
CA MET A 169 5.69 -15.20 3.62
C MET A 169 7.21 -15.35 3.58
N GLU A 170 7.86 -15.62 4.72
CA GLU A 170 9.30 -15.86 4.80
C GLU A 170 9.73 -17.13 4.05
N TYR A 171 8.92 -18.17 4.13
CA TYR A 171 9.14 -19.41 3.38
C TYR A 171 9.09 -19.17 1.86
N LEU A 172 8.07 -18.44 1.39
CA LEU A 172 7.94 -18.07 -0.01
C LEU A 172 9.04 -17.10 -0.47
N ALA A 173 9.49 -16.19 0.41
CA ALA A 173 10.58 -15.26 0.12
C ALA A 173 11.92 -15.99 -0.09
N ARG A 174 12.22 -17.02 0.71
CA ARG A 174 13.40 -17.88 0.51
C ARG A 174 13.36 -18.59 -0.84
N ALA A 175 12.19 -19.09 -1.24
CA ALA A 175 12.01 -19.73 -2.54
C ALA A 175 12.21 -18.74 -3.71
N ARG A 176 11.75 -17.49 -3.58
CA ARG A 176 12.01 -16.43 -4.57
C ARG A 176 13.51 -16.10 -4.68
N ALA A 177 14.20 -15.90 -3.55
CA ALA A 177 15.63 -15.64 -3.54
C ALA A 177 16.44 -16.79 -4.20
N ALA A 178 15.99 -18.04 -4.02
CA ALA A 178 16.62 -19.18 -4.67
C ALA A 178 16.41 -19.23 -6.19
N LEU A 179 15.35 -18.61 -6.73
CA LEU A 179 15.15 -18.47 -8.17
C LEU A 179 16.17 -17.48 -8.77
N GLU A 180 16.36 -16.33 -8.12
CA GLU A 180 17.30 -15.28 -8.56
C GLU A 180 18.76 -15.74 -8.60
N GLN A 181 19.12 -16.77 -7.83
CA GLN A 181 20.47 -17.35 -7.81
C GLN A 181 20.67 -18.46 -8.86
N THR A 182 19.60 -18.97 -9.47
CA THR A 182 19.66 -20.07 -10.45
C THR A 182 19.57 -19.57 -11.90
N GLU A 183 19.20 -18.32 -12.12
CA GLU A 183 19.17 -17.63 -13.43
C GLU A 183 20.42 -16.77 -13.64
#